data_AF-A0A520N8M4-F1
#
_entry.id   AF-A0A520N8M4-F1
#
_cell.length_a   1.000
_cell.length_b   1.000
_cell.length_c   1.000
_cell.angle_alpha   90.00
_cell.angle_beta   90.00
_cell.angle_gamma   90.00
#
_symmetry.space_group_name_H-M   'P 1'
#
loop_
_entity.id
_entity.type
_entity.pdbx_description
1 polymer ?
#
loop_
_entity_poly.entity_id
_entity_poly.type
_entity_poly.pdbx_seq_one_letter_code
_entity_poly.pdbx_strand_id
1 'polypeptide(L)'
;MLGWIERRGNQLPDPVFLFIWLILFLVIISVVANLAGLSAAHPTDIDPQTGSKRIIFATSLLSAENIARLWIEMPKTFTHFHPLGYVLVVMLGAGVAERSGLFATAMRAGVRDTPSALLTPLVVTIGMLGNLAADAAYVVLIPLAGILFHAAGRHPIAGIAAAFAGVSGGFSANLLPGQLDALLFGITEAAVETVFGDFSANIAGNWFFIAAMTVIFVPVIWFITDNMIEPRLGTYDPSQASNDATDDSDKPLSALERKGLVYAGWATLFVIALWIFFTLGPGTPLIDESAKAEAQMTPFYQSLVAAFFLLFLLAGWAYGKGAGSINDHRDLVGMMTGAMEDLAYYLVLAFAAAHFVAMFAWSGLGLILAVHGADFLAATSLPAWALLTAIILISSLLNLFVGSASAKWALIAPVMVPMLMLLGISPEMATAAYRVGDSATNIITPLMVYFPLILIFCQRWQSSFGIGSLTATMLPYSIGLMVAGLLMTIGWVVLDLPLGPGAGVFIDAPGGSLAPG
;
A
#
# COMPACT_ATOMS: atom_id res chain seq x y z
N MET A 1 -19.35 18.88 -5.01
CA MET A 1 -18.72 17.75 -5.72
C MET A 1 -18.58 16.52 -4.81
N LEU A 2 -17.82 16.59 -3.71
CA LEU A 2 -17.58 15.42 -2.86
C LEU A 2 -18.86 14.80 -2.25
N GLY A 3 -19.83 15.61 -1.80
CA GLY A 3 -21.12 15.10 -1.32
C GLY A 3 -21.99 14.46 -2.42
N TRP A 4 -21.75 14.79 -3.70
CA TRP A 4 -22.40 14.11 -4.82
C TRP A 4 -21.74 12.76 -5.10
N ILE A 5 -20.40 12.70 -5.05
CA ILE A 5 -19.62 11.45 -5.16
C ILE A 5 -19.98 10.49 -4.04
N GLU A 6 -20.09 10.99 -2.81
CA GLU A 6 -20.51 10.20 -1.65
C GLU A 6 -21.93 9.64 -1.82
N ARG A 7 -22.91 10.49 -2.16
CA ARG A 7 -24.30 10.05 -2.36
C ARG A 7 -24.44 9.05 -3.51
N ARG A 8 -23.76 9.26 -4.64
CA ARG A 8 -23.77 8.35 -5.79
C ARG A 8 -22.99 7.07 -5.51
N GLY A 9 -21.85 7.17 -4.82
CA GLY A 9 -21.03 6.04 -4.44
C GLY A 9 -21.71 5.14 -3.41
N ASN A 10 -22.46 5.71 -2.46
CA ASN A 10 -23.25 4.93 -1.49
C ASN A 10 -24.55 4.37 -2.09
N GLN A 11 -24.96 4.82 -3.28
CA GLN A 11 -26.04 4.19 -4.06
C GLN A 11 -25.54 3.00 -4.88
N LEU A 12 -24.22 2.81 -4.99
CA LEU A 12 -23.67 1.62 -5.62
C LEU A 12 -24.04 0.39 -4.78
N PRO A 13 -24.24 -0.78 -5.42
CA PRO A 13 -24.49 -2.02 -4.71
C PRO A 13 -23.30 -2.36 -3.79
N ASP A 14 -23.55 -3.28 -2.84
CA ASP A 14 -22.54 -3.76 -1.88
C ASP A 14 -21.17 -4.01 -2.57
N PRO A 15 -20.04 -3.66 -1.92
CA PRO A 15 -18.69 -3.89 -2.44
C PRO A 15 -18.46 -5.24 -3.12
N VAL A 16 -18.99 -6.32 -2.54
CA VAL A 16 -18.86 -7.67 -3.07
C VAL A 16 -19.52 -7.76 -4.44
N PHE A 17 -20.73 -7.21 -4.56
CA PHE A 17 -21.42 -7.15 -5.84
C PHE A 17 -20.69 -6.26 -6.84
N LEU A 18 -20.14 -5.11 -6.42
CA LEU A 18 -19.35 -4.26 -7.30
C LEU A 18 -18.21 -5.05 -7.97
N PHE A 19 -17.48 -5.87 -7.21
CA PHE A 19 -16.47 -6.77 -7.78
C PHE A 19 -17.07 -7.82 -8.73
N ILE A 20 -18.23 -8.40 -8.42
CA ILE A 20 -18.93 -9.32 -9.33
C ILE A 20 -19.31 -8.63 -10.65
N TRP A 21 -19.81 -7.39 -10.61
CA TRP A 21 -20.12 -6.60 -11.80
C TRP A 21 -18.85 -6.28 -12.61
N LEU A 22 -17.75 -5.94 -11.93
CA LEU A 22 -16.46 -5.72 -12.59
C LEU A 22 -15.93 -6.99 -13.25
N ILE A 23 -16.08 -8.16 -12.61
CA ILE A 23 -15.75 -9.46 -13.21
C ILE A 23 -16.61 -9.71 -14.45
N LEU A 24 -17.92 -9.48 -14.38
CA LEU A 24 -18.82 -9.67 -15.52
C LEU A 24 -18.44 -8.75 -16.69
N PHE A 25 -18.17 -7.48 -16.40
CA PHE A 25 -17.71 -6.51 -17.38
C PHE A 25 -16.36 -6.90 -17.99
N LEU A 26 -15.42 -7.36 -17.16
CA LEU A 26 -14.14 -7.86 -17.60
C LEU A 26 -14.28 -9.09 -18.51
N VAL A 27 -15.18 -10.01 -18.19
CA VAL A 27 -15.48 -11.17 -19.05
C VAL A 27 -15.93 -10.69 -20.43
N ILE A 28 -16.85 -9.71 -20.50
CA ILE A 28 -17.31 -9.15 -21.77
C ILE A 28 -16.15 -8.50 -22.55
N ILE A 29 -15.35 -7.65 -21.90
CA ILE A 29 -14.19 -7.02 -22.55
C ILE A 29 -13.21 -8.07 -23.06
N SER A 30 -12.90 -9.09 -22.26
CA SER A 30 -11.96 -10.15 -22.63
C SER A 30 -12.41 -10.90 -23.88
N VAL A 31 -13.72 -11.15 -24.02
CA VAL A 31 -14.30 -11.78 -25.21
C VAL A 31 -14.15 -10.87 -26.42
N VAL A 32 -14.54 -9.59 -26.29
CA VAL A 32 -14.44 -8.61 -27.39
C VAL A 32 -12.98 -8.42 -27.82
N ALA A 33 -12.06 -8.29 -26.88
CA ALA A 33 -10.65 -8.08 -27.15
C ALA A 33 -10.00 -9.30 -27.83
N ASN A 34 -10.35 -10.50 -27.38
CA ASN A 34 -9.93 -11.76 -28.01
C ASN A 34 -10.49 -11.88 -29.44
N LEU A 35 -11.76 -11.52 -29.66
CA LEU A 35 -12.37 -11.52 -31.00
C LEU A 35 -11.74 -10.48 -31.94
N ALA A 36 -11.35 -9.32 -31.42
CA ALA A 36 -10.64 -8.29 -32.17
C ALA A 36 -9.14 -8.61 -32.36
N GLY A 37 -8.64 -9.72 -31.78
CA GLY A 37 -7.24 -10.13 -31.92
C GLY A 37 -6.26 -9.16 -31.27
N LEU A 38 -6.67 -8.44 -30.21
CA LEU A 38 -5.77 -7.54 -29.50
C LEU A 38 -4.57 -8.32 -28.98
N SER A 39 -3.38 -7.76 -29.22
CA SER A 39 -2.12 -8.35 -28.81
C SER A 39 -1.08 -7.28 -28.54
N ALA A 40 -0.03 -7.66 -27.83
CA ALA A 40 1.15 -6.85 -27.58
C ALA A 40 2.38 -7.76 -27.51
N ALA A 41 3.53 -7.27 -27.97
CA ALA A 41 4.79 -7.98 -27.77
C ALA A 41 5.19 -7.88 -26.29
N HIS A 42 5.41 -9.03 -25.64
CA HIS A 42 5.90 -9.08 -24.27
C HIS A 42 7.25 -8.36 -24.21
N PRO A 43 7.46 -7.46 -23.24
CA PRO A 43 8.62 -6.61 -23.30
C PRO A 43 9.93 -7.32 -22.88
N THR A 44 9.87 -8.32 -21.99
CA THR A 44 11.02 -9.14 -21.55
C THR A 44 11.03 -10.62 -21.96
N ASP A 45 9.89 -11.27 -22.13
CA ASP A 45 9.82 -12.70 -22.49
C ASP A 45 10.19 -12.88 -23.97
N ILE A 46 11.33 -13.53 -24.21
CA ILE A 46 11.84 -13.85 -25.55
C ILE A 46 11.59 -15.33 -25.79
N ASP A 47 10.94 -15.64 -26.92
CA ASP A 47 10.76 -17.03 -27.33
C ASP A 47 12.14 -17.67 -27.63
N PRO A 48 12.55 -18.72 -26.87
CA PRO A 48 13.87 -19.34 -27.02
C PRO A 48 14.11 -19.95 -28.41
N GLN A 49 13.05 -20.26 -29.15
CA GLN A 49 13.14 -20.88 -30.47
C GLN A 49 13.28 -19.86 -31.59
N THR A 50 12.67 -18.68 -31.45
CA THR A 50 12.62 -17.66 -32.50
C THR A 50 13.51 -16.46 -32.23
N GLY A 51 13.97 -16.27 -30.98
CA GLY A 51 14.71 -15.08 -30.56
C GLY A 51 13.88 -13.79 -30.62
N SER A 52 12.57 -13.91 -30.84
CA SER A 52 11.64 -12.78 -30.95
C SER A 52 10.84 -12.60 -29.67
N LYS A 53 10.39 -11.37 -29.40
CA LYS A 53 9.54 -11.07 -28.24
C LYS A 53 8.25 -11.88 -28.32
N ARG A 54 7.92 -12.62 -27.26
CA ARG A 54 6.72 -13.44 -27.19
C ARG A 54 5.48 -12.55 -27.34
N ILE A 55 4.54 -12.93 -28.20
CA ILE A 55 3.30 -12.14 -28.36
C ILE A 55 2.28 -12.56 -27.29
N ILE A 56 1.81 -11.58 -26.53
CA ILE A 56 0.69 -11.72 -25.59
C ILE A 56 -0.59 -11.43 -26.35
N PHE A 57 -1.51 -12.39 -26.38
CA PHE A 57 -2.85 -12.21 -26.94
C PHE A 57 -3.85 -11.97 -25.83
N ALA A 58 -4.83 -11.11 -26.09
CA ALA A 58 -5.99 -10.98 -25.23
C ALA A 58 -6.72 -12.31 -25.24
N THR A 59 -6.88 -12.95 -24.08
CA THR A 59 -7.57 -14.25 -23.99
C THR A 59 -8.98 -14.05 -23.44
N SER A 60 -9.94 -14.75 -24.04
CA SER A 60 -11.31 -14.75 -23.53
C SER A 60 -11.37 -15.49 -22.20
N LEU A 61 -11.99 -14.89 -21.19
CA LEU A 61 -12.26 -15.54 -19.91
C LEU A 61 -13.34 -16.63 -19.99
N LEU A 62 -14.06 -16.71 -21.12
CA LEU A 62 -14.97 -17.80 -21.45
C LEU A 62 -14.29 -18.93 -22.25
N SER A 63 -12.97 -18.91 -22.42
CA SER A 63 -12.25 -20.04 -23.01
C SER A 63 -12.37 -21.28 -22.11
N ALA A 64 -12.34 -22.47 -22.72
CA ALA A 64 -12.41 -23.72 -21.96
C ALA A 64 -11.30 -23.82 -20.90
N GLU A 65 -10.11 -23.31 -21.22
CA GLU A 65 -8.97 -23.24 -20.30
C GLU A 65 -9.24 -22.31 -19.12
N ASN A 66 -9.71 -21.07 -19.36
CA ASN A 66 -9.98 -20.12 -18.29
C ASN A 66 -11.19 -20.53 -17.43
N ILE A 67 -12.20 -21.18 -18.02
CA ILE A 67 -13.32 -21.77 -17.27
C ILE A 67 -12.81 -22.89 -16.36
N ALA A 68 -12.02 -23.84 -16.90
CA ALA A 68 -11.44 -24.91 -16.10
C ALA A 68 -10.55 -24.35 -14.99
N ARG A 69 -9.71 -23.36 -15.32
CA ARG A 69 -8.83 -22.67 -14.38
C ARG A 69 -9.62 -22.00 -13.25
N LEU A 70 -10.72 -21.32 -13.56
CA LEU A 70 -11.59 -20.69 -12.55
C LEU A 70 -12.06 -21.73 -11.53
N TRP A 71 -12.59 -22.86 -11.97
CA TRP A 71 -13.15 -23.88 -11.06
C TRP A 71 -12.07 -24.69 -10.32
N ILE A 72 -10.93 -24.98 -10.96
CA ILE A 72 -9.84 -25.76 -10.37
C ILE A 72 -9.03 -24.91 -9.38
N GLU A 73 -8.69 -23.67 -9.76
CA GLU A 73 -7.82 -22.81 -8.96
C GLU A 73 -8.57 -21.97 -7.93
N MET A 74 -9.92 -21.94 -7.89
CA MET A 74 -10.72 -21.10 -6.97
C MET A 74 -10.23 -21.12 -5.51
N PRO A 75 -9.97 -22.27 -4.85
CA PRO A 75 -9.46 -22.26 -3.49
C PRO A 75 -8.05 -21.67 -3.39
N LYS A 76 -7.20 -21.95 -4.38
CA LYS A 76 -5.83 -21.41 -4.44
C LYS A 76 -5.86 -19.89 -4.67
N THR A 77 -6.68 -19.41 -5.60
CA THR A 77 -6.89 -17.98 -5.88
C THR A 77 -7.32 -17.22 -4.63
N PHE A 78 -8.25 -17.77 -3.85
CA PHE A 78 -8.67 -17.15 -2.60
C PHE A 78 -7.59 -17.21 -1.51
N THR A 79 -7.06 -18.40 -1.20
CA THR A 79 -6.13 -18.60 -0.08
C THR A 79 -4.75 -17.96 -0.31
N HIS A 80 -4.31 -17.84 -1.56
CA HIS A 80 -3.05 -17.18 -1.95
C HIS A 80 -3.25 -15.72 -2.32
N PHE A 81 -4.43 -15.15 -2.06
CA PHE A 81 -4.61 -13.72 -2.15
C PHE A 81 -3.75 -13.06 -1.09
N HIS A 82 -2.63 -12.45 -1.52
CA HIS A 82 -1.53 -12.06 -0.64
C HIS A 82 -1.97 -11.42 0.70
N PRO A 83 -2.85 -10.40 0.71
CA PRO A 83 -3.20 -9.71 1.96
C PRO A 83 -4.16 -10.47 2.86
N LEU A 84 -4.83 -11.51 2.36
CA LEU A 84 -5.72 -12.34 3.17
C LEU A 84 -4.95 -12.92 4.36
N GLY A 85 -3.84 -13.61 4.10
CA GLY A 85 -3.05 -14.25 5.16
C GLY A 85 -2.46 -13.24 6.14
N TYR A 86 -1.94 -12.13 5.63
CA TYR A 86 -1.27 -11.10 6.44
C TYR A 86 -2.23 -10.44 7.43
N VAL A 87 -3.40 -10.02 6.94
CA VAL A 87 -4.43 -9.37 7.75
C VAL A 87 -4.94 -10.31 8.82
N LEU A 88 -5.28 -11.55 8.47
CA LEU A 88 -5.79 -12.52 9.44
C LEU A 88 -4.78 -12.81 10.55
N VAL A 89 -3.50 -13.02 10.19
CA VAL A 89 -2.45 -13.32 11.17
C VAL A 89 -2.23 -12.15 12.13
N VAL A 90 -2.11 -10.92 11.63
CA VAL A 90 -1.89 -9.75 12.50
C VAL A 90 -3.12 -9.50 13.39
N MET A 91 -4.33 -9.64 12.84
CA MET A 91 -5.57 -9.40 13.60
C MET A 91 -5.81 -10.40 14.72
N LEU A 92 -5.29 -11.63 14.62
CA LEU A 92 -5.29 -12.57 15.74
C LEU A 92 -4.55 -12.01 16.96
N GLY A 93 -3.45 -11.27 16.75
CA GLY A 93 -2.70 -10.62 17.83
C GLY A 93 -3.31 -9.27 18.21
N ALA A 94 -3.56 -8.41 17.22
CA ALA A 94 -4.08 -7.05 17.42
C ALA A 94 -5.45 -7.05 18.10
N GLY A 95 -6.32 -8.02 17.78
CA GLY A 95 -7.60 -8.20 18.43
C GLY A 95 -7.51 -8.49 19.92
N VAL A 96 -6.49 -9.25 20.35
CA VAL A 96 -6.21 -9.47 21.79
C VAL A 96 -5.72 -8.18 22.44
N ALA A 97 -4.77 -7.47 21.84
CA ALA A 97 -4.30 -6.19 22.35
C ALA A 97 -5.44 -5.16 22.49
N GLU A 98 -6.31 -5.09 21.51
CA GLU A 98 -7.46 -4.20 21.52
C GLU A 98 -8.49 -4.60 22.59
N ARG A 99 -9.03 -5.82 22.51
CA ARG A 99 -10.10 -6.30 23.39
C ARG A 99 -9.67 -6.47 24.84
N SER A 100 -8.37 -6.67 25.09
CA SER A 100 -7.83 -6.67 26.45
C SER A 100 -7.83 -5.27 27.09
N GLY A 101 -7.92 -4.20 26.29
CA GLY A 101 -7.87 -2.81 26.74
C GLY A 101 -6.48 -2.17 26.71
N LEU A 102 -5.47 -2.84 26.11
CA LEU A 102 -4.10 -2.33 26.05
C LEU A 102 -4.05 -1.00 25.28
N PHE A 103 -4.65 -0.96 24.09
CA PHE A 103 -4.60 0.25 23.26
C PHE A 103 -5.28 1.44 23.94
N ALA A 104 -6.51 1.28 24.42
CA ALA A 104 -7.22 2.34 25.15
C ALA A 104 -6.41 2.87 26.35
N THR A 105 -5.74 1.97 27.07
CA THR A 105 -4.97 2.35 28.26
C THR A 105 -3.64 2.99 27.93
N ALA A 106 -2.89 2.45 26.97
CA ALA A 106 -1.63 3.03 26.50
C ALA A 106 -1.88 4.43 25.93
N MET A 107 -3.02 4.63 25.29
CA MET A 107 -3.50 5.91 24.76
C MET A 107 -3.73 6.95 25.85
N ARG A 108 -4.53 6.64 26.88
CA ARG A 108 -4.73 7.53 28.03
C ARG A 108 -3.41 7.84 28.76
N ALA A 109 -2.45 6.91 28.73
CA ALA A 109 -1.15 7.09 29.35
C ALA A 109 -0.18 7.96 28.54
N GLY A 110 -0.19 7.86 27.21
CA GLY A 110 0.85 8.43 26.34
C GLY A 110 0.43 9.65 25.53
N VAL A 111 -0.88 9.87 25.30
CA VAL A 111 -1.36 10.91 24.36
C VAL A 111 -2.06 12.08 25.07
N ARG A 112 -2.35 11.93 26.36
CA ARG A 112 -2.90 13.02 27.20
C ARG A 112 -2.05 14.29 27.17
N ASP A 113 -0.73 14.14 26.98
CA ASP A 113 0.22 15.26 26.99
C ASP A 113 0.69 15.70 25.59
N THR A 114 0.20 15.08 24.51
CA THR A 114 0.55 15.47 23.13
C THR A 114 -0.36 16.60 22.65
N PRO A 115 0.17 17.73 22.17
CA PRO A 115 -0.64 18.79 21.58
C PRO A 115 -1.49 18.24 20.43
N SER A 116 -2.81 18.45 20.47
CA SER A 116 -3.76 17.94 19.46
C SER A 116 -3.38 18.32 18.02
N ALA A 117 -2.73 19.48 17.84
CA ALA A 117 -2.22 19.99 16.56
C ALA A 117 -1.06 19.16 15.97
N LEU A 118 -0.27 18.47 16.79
CA LEU A 118 0.84 17.62 16.33
C LEU A 118 0.42 16.18 16.06
N LEU A 119 -0.80 15.80 16.42
CA LEU A 119 -1.27 14.42 16.27
C LEU A 119 -1.30 13.99 14.79
N THR A 120 -1.86 14.82 13.91
CA THR A 120 -1.91 14.54 12.46
C THR A 120 -0.53 14.36 11.86
N PRO A 121 0.41 15.34 11.93
CA PRO A 121 1.72 15.19 11.30
C PRO A 121 2.51 14.02 11.88
N LEU A 122 2.36 13.70 13.17
CA LEU A 122 2.99 12.53 13.78
C LEU A 122 2.44 11.22 13.19
N VAL A 123 1.11 11.07 13.15
CA VAL A 123 0.44 9.88 12.60
C VAL A 123 0.80 9.67 11.13
N VAL A 124 0.78 10.74 10.33
CA VAL A 124 1.14 10.69 8.91
C VAL A 124 2.59 10.30 8.73
N THR A 125 3.51 10.91 9.48
CA THR A 125 4.95 10.59 9.40
C THR A 125 5.21 9.14 9.76
N ILE A 126 4.63 8.65 10.87
CA ILE A 126 4.75 7.24 11.27
C ILE A 126 4.14 6.32 10.21
N GLY A 127 3.00 6.69 9.63
CA GLY A 127 2.35 5.95 8.56
C GLY A 127 3.26 5.78 7.33
N MET A 128 3.90 6.87 6.88
CA MET A 128 4.80 6.86 5.73
C MET A 128 6.06 6.04 6.00
N LEU A 129 6.70 6.25 7.16
CA LEU A 129 7.86 5.46 7.58
C LEU A 129 7.52 3.96 7.76
N GLY A 130 6.25 3.68 8.07
CA GLY A 130 5.68 2.34 8.18
C GLY A 130 5.76 1.52 6.89
N ASN A 131 6.05 2.12 5.72
CA ASN A 131 6.30 1.36 4.49
C ASN A 131 7.41 0.30 4.66
N LEU A 132 8.41 0.54 5.52
CA LEU A 132 9.46 -0.46 5.81
C LEU A 132 8.90 -1.72 6.49
N ALA A 133 7.76 -1.61 7.16
CA ALA A 133 6.99 -2.72 7.71
C ALA A 133 5.99 -3.33 6.71
N ALA A 134 6.06 -2.90 5.44
CA ALA A 134 5.25 -3.34 4.32
C ALA A 134 3.75 -3.38 4.69
N ASP A 135 3.13 -4.53 4.46
CA ASP A 135 1.71 -4.79 4.64
C ASP A 135 1.25 -4.65 6.11
N ALA A 136 2.15 -4.75 7.08
CA ALA A 136 1.78 -4.67 8.49
C ALA A 136 1.35 -3.26 8.92
N ALA A 137 1.84 -2.21 8.26
CA ALA A 137 1.45 -0.83 8.53
C ALA A 137 -0.06 -0.59 8.33
N TYR A 138 -0.65 -1.25 7.32
CA TYR A 138 -2.09 -1.17 7.04
C TYR A 138 -2.95 -1.74 8.16
N VAL A 139 -2.53 -2.86 8.73
CA VAL A 139 -3.33 -3.60 9.72
C VAL A 139 -3.24 -2.95 11.10
N VAL A 140 -2.12 -2.29 11.39
CA VAL A 140 -1.81 -1.81 12.73
C VAL A 140 -2.02 -0.32 12.89
N LEU A 141 -1.35 0.48 12.03
CA LEU A 141 -1.24 1.92 12.23
C LEU A 141 -2.57 2.63 11.97
N ILE A 142 -3.34 2.13 11.00
CA ILE A 142 -4.60 2.74 10.58
C ILE A 142 -5.69 2.65 11.66
N PRO A 143 -6.03 1.48 12.22
CA PRO A 143 -7.02 1.42 13.29
C PRO A 143 -6.52 2.13 14.57
N LEU A 144 -5.22 2.03 14.86
CA LEU A 144 -4.60 2.75 15.98
C LEU A 144 -4.75 4.27 15.83
N ALA A 145 -4.60 4.81 14.62
CA ALA A 145 -4.82 6.23 14.34
C ALA A 145 -6.26 6.68 14.60
N GLY A 146 -7.25 5.82 14.32
CA GLY A 146 -8.64 6.09 14.68
C GLY A 146 -8.84 6.21 16.18
N ILE A 147 -8.28 5.27 16.95
CA ILE A 147 -8.30 5.29 18.41
C ILE A 147 -7.55 6.52 18.95
N LEU A 148 -6.41 6.87 18.36
CA LEU A 148 -5.59 8.05 18.67
C LEU A 148 -6.39 9.34 18.54
N PHE A 149 -7.09 9.51 17.42
CA PHE A 149 -7.91 10.69 17.16
C PHE A 149 -9.10 10.74 18.12
N HIS A 150 -9.79 9.62 18.33
CA HIS A 150 -10.92 9.55 19.26
C HIS A 150 -10.53 9.99 20.67
N ALA A 151 -9.43 9.44 21.20
CA ALA A 151 -8.95 9.75 22.54
C ALA A 151 -8.48 11.20 22.69
N ALA A 152 -8.08 11.85 21.59
CA ALA A 152 -7.73 13.27 21.56
C ALA A 152 -8.94 14.20 21.36
N GLY A 153 -10.17 13.66 21.40
CA GLY A 153 -11.40 14.42 21.15
C GLY A 153 -11.62 14.80 19.68
N ARG A 154 -10.89 14.17 18.76
CA ARG A 154 -10.95 14.38 17.31
C ARG A 154 -11.74 13.28 16.62
N HIS A 155 -12.13 13.51 15.36
CA HIS A 155 -12.97 12.55 14.65
C HIS A 155 -12.17 11.26 14.31
N PRO A 156 -12.59 10.05 14.75
CA PRO A 156 -11.83 8.82 14.55
C PRO A 156 -11.56 8.48 13.07
N ILE A 157 -12.57 8.66 12.21
CA ILE A 157 -12.43 8.47 10.75
C ILE A 157 -11.40 9.42 10.14
N ALA A 158 -11.20 10.63 10.70
CA ALA A 158 -10.14 11.52 10.21
C ALA A 158 -8.75 10.96 10.50
N GLY A 159 -8.57 10.30 11.65
CA GLY A 159 -7.34 9.59 12.01
C GLY A 159 -7.08 8.39 11.11
N ILE A 160 -8.10 7.56 10.88
CA ILE A 160 -8.05 6.45 9.90
C ILE A 160 -7.67 6.99 8.52
N ALA A 161 -8.27 8.10 8.09
CA ALA A 161 -8.00 8.70 6.80
C ALA A 161 -6.58 9.26 6.66
N ALA A 162 -6.10 9.97 7.68
CA ALA A 162 -4.74 10.50 7.72
C ALA A 162 -3.70 9.37 7.69
N ALA A 163 -3.90 8.33 8.51
CA ALA A 163 -3.02 7.17 8.53
C ALA A 163 -3.06 6.38 7.21
N PHE A 164 -4.25 6.16 6.63
CA PHE A 164 -4.36 5.50 5.33
C PHE A 164 -3.68 6.32 4.22
N ALA A 165 -3.84 7.64 4.22
CA ALA A 165 -3.13 8.52 3.30
C ALA A 165 -1.59 8.45 3.50
N GLY A 166 -1.12 8.39 4.75
CA GLY A 166 0.32 8.23 5.04
C GLY A 166 0.88 6.87 4.60
N VAL A 167 0.22 5.77 4.98
CA VAL A 167 0.67 4.40 4.69
C VAL A 167 0.55 4.06 3.20
N SER A 168 -0.56 4.44 2.56
CA SER A 168 -0.91 4.06 1.19
C SER A 168 -0.62 5.13 0.15
N GLY A 169 -1.07 6.35 0.41
CA GLY A 169 -0.80 7.50 -0.45
C GLY A 169 0.66 7.94 -0.41
N GLY A 170 1.32 7.74 0.73
CA GLY A 170 2.74 7.96 0.95
C GLY A 170 3.59 6.70 0.81
N PHE A 171 3.08 5.61 0.22
CA PHE A 171 3.75 4.30 0.19
C PHE A 171 5.18 4.40 -0.35
N SER A 172 5.42 5.13 -1.45
CA SER A 172 6.77 5.26 -2.00
C SER A 172 7.67 6.29 -1.29
N ALA A 173 7.20 7.03 -0.30
CA ALA A 173 7.96 8.08 0.37
C ALA A 173 8.54 7.58 1.69
N ASN A 174 9.84 7.77 1.88
CA ASN A 174 10.51 7.36 3.12
C ASN A 174 11.76 8.22 3.37
N LEU A 175 12.18 8.33 4.64
CA LEU A 175 13.43 9.00 5.00
C LEU A 175 14.67 8.17 4.66
N LEU A 176 14.51 6.84 4.58
CA LEU A 176 15.59 5.91 4.29
C LEU A 176 15.19 4.96 3.16
N PRO A 177 16.12 4.54 2.29
CA PRO A 177 15.86 3.49 1.32
C PRO A 177 15.54 2.18 2.03
N GLY A 178 14.65 1.37 1.44
CA GLY A 178 14.20 0.12 2.01
C GLY A 178 13.93 -0.98 0.99
N GLN A 179 13.12 -1.95 1.39
CA GLN A 179 12.76 -3.11 0.56
C GLN A 179 12.09 -2.70 -0.76
N LEU A 180 11.26 -1.67 -0.74
CA LEU A 180 10.60 -1.17 -1.94
C LEU A 180 11.61 -0.62 -2.96
N ASP A 181 12.65 0.08 -2.50
CA ASP A 181 13.70 0.60 -3.38
C ASP A 181 14.48 -0.54 -4.02
N ALA A 182 14.92 -1.52 -3.23
CA ALA A 182 15.58 -2.73 -3.74
C ALA A 182 14.72 -3.47 -4.78
N LEU A 183 13.41 -3.59 -4.52
CA LEU A 183 12.47 -4.25 -5.41
C LEU A 183 12.27 -3.49 -6.72
N LEU A 184 12.01 -2.19 -6.66
CA LEU A 184 11.78 -1.37 -7.86
C LEU A 184 13.05 -1.24 -8.68
N PHE A 185 14.20 -1.02 -8.05
CA PHE A 185 15.48 -0.94 -8.74
C PHE A 185 15.95 -2.27 -9.29
N GLY A 186 15.66 -3.40 -8.64
CA GLY A 186 15.94 -4.72 -9.22
C GLY A 186 15.12 -4.99 -10.49
N ILE A 187 13.87 -4.51 -10.54
CA ILE A 187 13.05 -4.55 -11.76
C ILE A 187 13.62 -3.59 -12.82
N THR A 188 14.02 -2.38 -12.43
CA THR A 188 14.65 -1.40 -13.31
C THR A 188 15.95 -1.92 -13.89
N GLU A 189 16.80 -2.58 -13.09
CA GLU A 189 18.04 -3.24 -13.51
C GLU A 189 17.76 -4.23 -14.64
N ALA A 190 16.85 -5.19 -14.39
CA ALA A 190 16.47 -6.18 -15.39
C ALA A 190 15.91 -5.54 -16.68
N ALA A 191 15.17 -4.44 -16.55
CA ALA A 191 14.64 -3.69 -17.69
C ALA A 191 15.76 -3.04 -18.53
N VAL A 192 16.79 -2.48 -17.89
CA VAL A 192 17.96 -1.89 -18.57
C VAL A 192 18.79 -2.97 -19.24
N GLU A 193 19.09 -4.06 -18.52
CA GLU A 193 19.93 -5.17 -19.00
C GLU A 193 19.37 -5.83 -20.26
N THR A 194 18.04 -5.85 -20.40
CA THR A 194 17.35 -6.40 -21.56
C THR A 194 17.74 -5.68 -22.87
N VAL A 195 18.12 -4.39 -22.81
CA VAL A 195 18.37 -3.56 -24.01
C VAL A 195 19.81 -3.06 -24.10
N PHE A 196 20.41 -2.65 -22.98
CA PHE A 196 21.72 -1.97 -22.96
C PHE A 196 22.86 -2.81 -22.38
N GLY A 197 22.58 -4.05 -21.93
CA GLY A 197 23.57 -4.94 -21.35
C GLY A 197 23.88 -4.60 -19.88
N ASP A 198 25.10 -4.93 -19.44
CA ASP A 198 25.49 -4.92 -18.02
C ASP A 198 25.24 -3.55 -17.35
N PHE A 199 24.31 -3.51 -16.40
CA PHE A 199 23.93 -2.32 -15.65
C PHE A 199 23.69 -2.74 -14.20
N SER A 200 24.25 -2.00 -13.24
CA SER A 200 24.01 -2.23 -11.82
C SER A 200 23.18 -1.08 -11.26
N ALA A 201 21.99 -1.39 -10.76
CA ALA A 201 21.11 -0.36 -10.23
C ALA A 201 21.60 0.16 -8.88
N ASN A 202 21.59 1.48 -8.71
CA ASN A 202 21.85 2.11 -7.42
C ASN A 202 20.58 2.10 -6.57
N ILE A 203 20.51 1.23 -5.55
CA ILE A 203 19.36 1.16 -4.63
C ILE A 203 19.07 2.52 -3.96
N ALA A 204 20.13 3.28 -3.66
CA ALA A 204 20.02 4.61 -3.06
C ALA A 204 19.79 5.71 -4.11
N GLY A 205 19.64 5.36 -5.39
CA GLY A 205 19.52 6.29 -6.52
C GLY A 205 18.27 7.17 -6.48
N ASN A 206 17.29 6.87 -5.62
CA ASN A 206 16.12 7.72 -5.37
C ASN A 206 16.08 8.30 -3.95
N TRP A 207 17.13 8.12 -3.12
CA TRP A 207 17.06 8.46 -1.70
C TRP A 207 16.69 9.93 -1.44
N PHE A 208 17.32 10.88 -2.14
CA PHE A 208 17.02 12.31 -1.95
C PHE A 208 15.60 12.64 -2.38
N PHE A 209 15.13 12.02 -3.48
CA PHE A 209 13.78 12.20 -3.99
C PHE A 209 12.71 11.68 -3.01
N ILE A 210 12.92 10.51 -2.40
CA ILE A 210 11.94 9.91 -1.48
C ILE A 210 11.90 10.61 -0.13
N ALA A 211 13.05 11.08 0.35
CA ALA A 211 13.14 11.85 1.59
C ALA A 211 12.43 13.20 1.41
N ALA A 212 12.65 13.86 0.26
CA ALA A 212 11.90 15.05 -0.12
C ALA A 212 10.40 14.77 -0.23
N MET A 213 10.01 13.64 -0.82
CA MET A 213 8.60 13.23 -0.91
C MET A 213 7.97 13.11 0.47
N THR A 214 8.67 12.55 1.47
CA THR A 214 8.20 12.51 2.86
C THR A 214 7.98 13.92 3.42
N VAL A 215 8.97 14.80 3.28
CA VAL A 215 8.90 16.17 3.79
C VAL A 215 7.77 16.99 3.13
N ILE A 216 7.48 16.74 1.85
CA ILE A 216 6.43 17.46 1.09
C ILE A 216 5.04 16.87 1.34
N PHE A 217 4.90 15.55 1.39
CA PHE A 217 3.59 14.90 1.53
C PHE A 217 3.01 15.03 2.94
N VAL A 218 3.86 15.08 3.98
CA VAL A 218 3.38 15.25 5.38
C VAL A 218 2.53 16.52 5.54
N PRO A 219 3.01 17.74 5.16
CA PRO A 219 2.19 18.95 5.20
C PRO A 219 0.93 18.89 4.34
N VAL A 220 0.99 18.22 3.18
CA VAL A 220 -0.16 18.09 2.27
C VAL A 220 -1.25 17.25 2.91
N ILE A 221 -0.91 16.07 3.42
CA ILE A 221 -1.88 15.20 4.11
C ILE A 221 -2.39 15.90 5.36
N TRP A 222 -1.51 16.53 6.15
CA TRP A 222 -1.89 17.26 7.35
C TRP A 222 -2.91 18.37 7.05
N PHE A 223 -2.64 19.22 6.07
CA PHE A 223 -3.56 20.28 5.65
C PHE A 223 -4.91 19.70 5.20
N ILE A 224 -4.90 18.63 4.41
CA ILE A 224 -6.14 18.02 3.93
C ILE A 224 -6.94 17.41 5.09
N THR A 225 -6.29 16.76 6.05
CA THR A 225 -6.96 16.20 7.24
C THR A 225 -7.62 17.30 8.06
N ASP A 226 -6.85 18.29 8.51
CA ASP A 226 -7.29 19.27 9.50
C ASP A 226 -8.18 20.36 8.87
N ASN A 227 -7.94 20.74 7.61
CA ASN A 227 -8.66 21.85 6.98
C ASN A 227 -9.77 21.42 6.02
N MET A 228 -9.80 20.17 5.54
CA MET A 228 -10.81 19.72 4.57
C MET A 228 -11.67 18.56 5.06
N ILE A 229 -11.05 17.54 5.65
CA ILE A 229 -11.73 16.27 5.97
C ILE A 229 -12.38 16.31 7.35
N GLU A 230 -11.63 16.64 8.39
CA GLU A 230 -12.16 16.70 9.76
C GLU A 230 -13.30 17.72 9.89
N PRO A 231 -13.21 18.96 9.35
CA PRO A 231 -14.33 19.90 9.38
C PRO A 231 -15.58 19.40 8.65
N ARG A 232 -15.41 18.56 7.62
CA ARG A 232 -16.52 17.99 6.86
C ARG A 232 -17.20 16.83 7.59
N LEU A 233 -16.43 16.02 8.31
CA LEU A 233 -16.94 14.91 9.13
C LEU A 233 -17.74 15.45 10.34
N GLY A 234 -17.36 16.61 10.87
CA GLY A 234 -18.05 17.25 11.99
C GLY A 234 -17.70 16.61 13.34
N THR A 235 -18.56 16.79 14.34
CA THR A 235 -18.39 16.19 15.66
C THR A 235 -18.76 14.71 15.62
N TYR A 236 -17.90 13.86 16.16
CA TYR A 236 -18.14 12.43 16.26
C TYR A 236 -19.36 12.12 17.15
N ASP A 237 -20.22 11.22 16.69
CA ASP A 237 -21.42 10.74 17.38
C ASP A 237 -21.23 9.26 17.80
N PRO A 238 -21.05 8.98 19.10
CA PRO A 238 -20.84 7.61 19.61
C PRO A 238 -21.98 6.64 19.29
N SER A 239 -23.20 7.14 19.03
CA SER A 239 -24.35 6.30 18.71
C SER A 239 -24.26 5.62 17.34
N GLN A 240 -23.32 6.05 16.49
CA GLN A 240 -23.12 5.50 15.14
C GLN A 240 -22.11 4.34 15.10
N ALA A 241 -21.40 4.09 16.21
CA ALA A 241 -20.42 3.00 16.32
C ALA A 241 -21.10 1.63 16.34
N SER A 242 -20.42 0.61 15.83
CA SER A 242 -20.78 -0.78 16.15
C SER A 242 -20.46 -1.03 17.63
N ASN A 243 -21.41 -1.58 18.40
CA ASN A 243 -21.29 -1.85 19.84
C ASN A 243 -19.89 -2.35 20.25
N ASP A 244 -19.11 -1.50 20.94
CA ASP A 244 -18.01 -1.82 21.88
C ASP A 244 -17.08 -0.63 22.22
N ALA A 245 -17.39 0.61 21.80
CA ALA A 245 -16.66 1.78 22.28
C ALA A 245 -17.19 2.24 23.66
N THR A 246 -16.78 1.57 24.74
CA THR A 246 -16.99 2.11 26.09
C THR A 246 -16.05 3.31 26.30
N ASP A 247 -16.64 4.51 26.29
CA ASP A 247 -15.94 5.78 26.47
C ASP A 247 -15.56 5.99 27.94
N ASP A 248 -14.38 5.47 28.32
CA ASP A 248 -13.72 5.71 29.61
C ASP A 248 -12.45 6.58 29.44
N SER A 249 -12.42 7.40 28.39
CA SER A 249 -11.27 8.21 27.95
C SER A 249 -10.78 9.23 29.00
N ASP A 250 -11.69 9.77 29.81
CA ASP A 250 -11.39 10.81 30.82
C ASP A 250 -11.01 10.25 32.22
N LYS A 251 -11.08 8.94 32.44
CA LYS A 251 -10.76 8.36 33.76
C LYS A 251 -9.24 8.26 33.98
N PRO A 252 -8.74 8.60 35.18
CA PRO A 252 -7.34 8.36 35.53
C PRO A 252 -7.05 6.85 35.52
N LEU A 253 -5.84 6.49 35.08
CA LEU A 253 -5.38 5.11 35.04
C LEU A 253 -5.45 4.47 36.44
N SER A 254 -6.13 3.34 36.54
CA SER A 254 -6.12 2.51 37.74
C SER A 254 -4.75 1.88 37.97
N ALA A 255 -4.50 1.42 39.21
CA ALA A 255 -3.27 0.72 39.56
C ALA A 255 -3.07 -0.59 38.77
N LEU A 256 -4.17 -1.28 38.44
CA LEU A 256 -4.17 -2.50 37.64
C LEU A 256 -3.82 -2.22 36.18
N GLU A 257 -4.40 -1.18 35.59
CA GLU A 257 -4.09 -0.75 34.23
C GLU A 257 -2.63 -0.30 34.09
N ARG A 258 -2.11 0.46 35.07
CA ARG A 258 -0.68 0.83 35.11
C ARG A 258 0.22 -0.40 35.21
N LYS A 259 -0.15 -1.38 36.04
CA LYS A 259 0.57 -2.66 36.14
C LYS A 259 0.52 -3.44 34.82
N GLY A 260 -0.65 -3.47 34.18
CA GLY A 260 -0.84 -4.05 32.84
C GLY A 260 0.08 -3.41 31.81
N LEU A 261 0.20 -2.08 31.78
CA LEU A 261 1.10 -1.38 30.86
C LEU A 261 2.57 -1.75 31.06
N VAL A 262 3.01 -1.90 32.32
CA VAL A 262 4.39 -2.34 32.61
C VAL A 262 4.62 -3.75 32.06
N TYR A 263 3.66 -4.66 32.24
CA TYR A 263 3.77 -6.03 31.74
C TYR A 263 3.77 -6.07 30.20
N ALA A 264 2.91 -5.27 29.57
CA ALA A 264 2.89 -5.09 28.13
C ALA A 264 4.24 -4.56 27.62
N GLY A 265 4.81 -3.56 28.29
CA GLY A 265 6.12 -3.01 27.95
C GLY A 265 7.24 -4.05 27.99
N TRP A 266 7.27 -4.91 29.02
CA TRP A 266 8.22 -6.03 29.07
C TRP A 266 8.02 -7.04 27.94
N ALA A 267 6.76 -7.38 27.61
CA ALA A 267 6.46 -8.27 26.49
C ALA A 267 6.89 -7.66 25.15
N THR A 268 6.66 -6.36 24.94
CA THR A 268 7.12 -5.63 23.76
C THR A 268 8.65 -5.64 23.65
N LEU A 269 9.36 -5.32 24.74
CA LEU A 269 10.82 -5.36 24.78
C LEU A 269 11.35 -6.77 24.50
N PHE A 270 10.70 -7.81 25.00
CA PHE A 270 11.06 -9.19 24.73
C PHE A 270 10.97 -9.52 23.24
N VAL A 271 9.87 -9.15 22.57
CA VAL A 271 9.71 -9.40 21.12
C VAL A 271 10.74 -8.62 20.30
N ILE A 272 10.99 -7.35 20.65
CA ILE A 272 12.04 -6.54 20.00
C ILE A 272 13.40 -7.20 20.18
N ALA A 273 13.75 -7.62 21.40
CA ALA A 273 15.01 -8.30 21.68
C ALA A 273 15.16 -9.61 20.90
N LEU A 274 14.07 -10.36 20.72
CA LEU A 274 14.06 -11.59 19.94
C LEU A 274 14.37 -11.33 18.46
N TRP A 275 13.79 -10.30 17.85
CA TRP A 275 14.07 -9.92 16.46
C TRP A 275 15.48 -9.34 16.28
N ILE A 276 15.97 -8.57 17.25
CA ILE A 276 17.37 -8.12 17.28
C ILE A 276 18.31 -9.34 17.37
N PHE A 277 17.98 -10.33 18.20
CA PHE A 277 18.76 -11.55 18.28
C PHE A 277 18.74 -12.35 16.97
N PHE A 278 17.62 -12.40 16.25
CA PHE A 278 17.55 -13.07 14.95
C PHE A 278 18.25 -12.33 13.80
N THR A 279 18.61 -11.06 13.99
CA THR A 279 19.30 -10.25 12.97
C THR A 279 20.78 -10.01 13.29
N LEU A 280 21.16 -9.93 14.57
CA LEU A 280 22.52 -9.65 15.02
C LEU A 280 23.17 -10.82 15.80
N GLY A 281 22.39 -11.83 16.16
CA GLY A 281 22.86 -13.01 16.87
C GLY A 281 23.54 -14.05 15.96
N PRO A 282 23.98 -15.19 16.53
CA PRO A 282 24.66 -16.22 15.77
C PRO A 282 23.73 -16.88 14.74
N GLY A 283 24.17 -16.94 13.48
CA GLY A 283 23.46 -17.61 12.38
C GLY A 283 22.35 -16.79 11.70
N THR A 284 22.05 -15.58 12.20
CA THR A 284 21.18 -14.56 11.58
C THR A 284 20.06 -15.10 10.67
N PRO A 285 19.08 -15.87 11.21
CA PRO A 285 18.08 -16.56 10.38
C PRO A 285 17.17 -15.64 9.57
N LEU A 286 17.15 -14.35 9.89
CA LEU A 286 16.37 -13.32 9.20
C LEU A 286 17.19 -12.51 8.18
N ILE A 287 18.47 -12.86 8.00
CA ILE A 287 19.33 -12.26 6.99
C ILE A 287 19.80 -13.37 6.05
N ASP A 288 19.48 -13.23 4.77
CA ASP A 288 20.00 -14.12 3.75
C ASP A 288 21.37 -13.62 3.27
N GLU A 289 22.43 -14.07 3.92
CA GLU A 289 23.81 -13.70 3.56
C GLU A 289 24.21 -14.18 2.15
N SER A 290 23.49 -15.14 1.58
CA SER A 290 23.75 -15.69 0.25
C SER A 290 23.12 -14.89 -0.90
N ALA A 291 22.15 -14.02 -0.57
CA ALA A 291 21.48 -13.18 -1.55
C ALA A 291 22.34 -11.97 -1.95
N LYS A 292 22.01 -11.36 -3.11
CA LYS A 292 22.57 -10.04 -3.48
C LYS A 292 22.29 -9.03 -2.35
N ALA A 293 23.15 -8.02 -2.20
CA ALA A 293 23.10 -7.05 -1.09
C ALA A 293 21.71 -6.42 -0.88
N GLU A 294 20.99 -6.18 -1.98
CA GLU A 294 19.62 -5.65 -2.06
C GLU A 294 18.60 -6.54 -1.33
N ALA A 295 18.79 -7.85 -1.41
CA ALA A 295 17.81 -8.86 -1.04
C ALA A 295 18.11 -9.53 0.30
N GLN A 296 19.28 -9.28 0.90
CA GLN A 296 19.71 -9.93 2.16
C GLN A 296 18.71 -9.73 3.31
N MET A 297 18.08 -8.55 3.39
CA MET A 297 17.12 -8.20 4.44
C MET A 297 15.68 -8.65 4.13
N THR A 298 15.44 -9.29 2.99
CA THR A 298 14.09 -9.75 2.59
C THR A 298 13.44 -10.68 3.63
N PRO A 299 14.15 -11.67 4.20
CA PRO A 299 13.55 -12.55 5.21
C PRO A 299 13.14 -11.78 6.48
N PHE A 300 13.93 -10.79 6.89
CA PHE A 300 13.59 -9.89 7.99
C PHE A 300 12.26 -9.17 7.72
N TYR A 301 12.12 -8.51 6.57
CA TYR A 301 10.90 -7.78 6.24
C TYR A 301 9.66 -8.69 6.16
N GLN A 302 9.80 -9.87 5.55
CA GLN A 302 8.72 -10.85 5.48
C GLN A 302 8.32 -11.39 6.86
N SER A 303 9.28 -11.50 7.79
CA SER A 303 9.01 -11.95 9.16
C SER A 303 8.23 -10.95 10.02
N LEU A 304 8.15 -9.67 9.61
CA LEU A 304 7.53 -8.62 10.42
C LEU A 304 6.05 -8.90 10.71
N VAL A 305 5.34 -9.57 9.82
CA VAL A 305 3.94 -9.99 10.04
C VAL A 305 3.84 -10.89 11.28
N ALA A 306 4.72 -11.88 11.38
CA ALA A 306 4.81 -12.76 12.54
C ALA A 306 5.29 -12.01 13.79
N ALA A 307 6.20 -11.03 13.61
CA ALA A 307 6.65 -10.15 14.67
C ALA A 307 5.50 -9.36 15.28
N PHE A 308 4.68 -8.72 14.45
CA PHE A 308 3.52 -7.94 14.88
C PHE A 308 2.46 -8.84 15.52
N PHE A 309 2.19 -10.01 14.94
CA PHE A 309 1.31 -10.99 15.58
C PHE A 309 1.78 -11.33 17.00
N LEU A 310 3.04 -11.73 17.18
CA LEU A 310 3.59 -12.06 18.50
C LEU A 310 3.63 -10.83 19.43
N LEU A 311 4.00 -9.67 18.90
CA LEU A 311 4.05 -8.42 19.65
C LEU A 311 2.68 -8.07 20.23
N PHE A 312 1.63 -8.04 19.42
CA PHE A 312 0.29 -7.71 19.90
C PHE A 312 -0.30 -8.82 20.76
N LEU A 313 -0.10 -10.08 20.40
CA LEU A 313 -0.59 -11.21 21.18
C LEU A 313 0.03 -11.20 22.58
N LEU A 314 1.36 -11.12 22.68
CA LEU A 314 2.06 -11.17 23.96
C LEU A 314 1.87 -9.89 24.77
N ALA A 315 1.91 -8.71 24.13
CA ALA A 315 1.66 -7.45 24.84
C ALA A 315 0.20 -7.37 25.32
N GLY A 316 -0.76 -7.74 24.49
CA GLY A 316 -2.19 -7.79 24.85
C GLY A 316 -2.48 -8.80 25.95
N TRP A 317 -1.89 -10.00 25.86
CA TRP A 317 -2.00 -11.01 26.90
C TRP A 317 -1.36 -10.56 28.23
N ALA A 318 -0.14 -10.03 28.18
CA ALA A 318 0.57 -9.54 29.37
C ALA A 318 -0.14 -8.36 30.02
N TYR A 319 -0.66 -7.44 29.19
CA TYR A 319 -1.53 -6.35 29.63
C TYR A 319 -2.77 -6.90 30.32
N GLY A 320 -3.54 -7.76 29.65
CA GLY A 320 -4.80 -8.26 30.16
C GLY A 320 -4.63 -9.08 31.43
N LYS A 321 -3.50 -9.79 31.58
CA LYS A 321 -3.15 -10.48 32.83
C LYS A 321 -2.82 -9.51 33.97
N GLY A 322 -2.17 -8.39 33.67
CA GLY A 322 -1.82 -7.36 34.65
C GLY A 322 -3.03 -6.49 35.06
N ALA A 323 -3.89 -6.15 34.10
CA ALA A 323 -5.10 -5.36 34.27
C ALA A 323 -6.30 -6.17 34.79
N GLY A 324 -6.24 -7.51 34.67
CA GLY A 324 -7.31 -8.42 35.10
C GLY A 324 -8.42 -8.65 34.07
N SER A 325 -8.22 -8.20 32.82
CA SER A 325 -9.17 -8.45 31.71
C SER A 325 -9.01 -9.82 31.06
N ILE A 326 -7.91 -10.54 31.32
CA ILE A 326 -7.69 -11.93 30.87
C ILE A 326 -7.35 -12.80 32.08
N ASN A 327 -8.27 -13.69 32.45
CA ASN A 327 -8.10 -14.58 33.60
C ASN A 327 -7.50 -15.92 33.19
N ASP A 328 -8.04 -16.51 32.13
CA ASP A 328 -7.66 -17.84 31.64
C ASP A 328 -7.38 -17.88 30.13
N HIS A 329 -7.09 -19.08 29.61
CA HIS A 329 -6.82 -19.31 28.20
C HIS A 329 -8.07 -19.20 27.32
N ARG A 330 -9.27 -19.35 27.89
CA ARG A 330 -10.54 -19.25 27.14
C ARG A 330 -10.89 -17.80 26.87
N ASP A 331 -10.63 -16.90 27.81
CA ASP A 331 -10.74 -15.45 27.60
C ASP A 331 -9.86 -15.00 26.43
N LEU A 332 -8.60 -15.46 26.41
CA LEU A 332 -7.65 -15.16 25.33
C LEU A 332 -8.17 -15.65 23.97
N VAL A 333 -8.59 -16.91 23.88
CA VAL A 333 -9.13 -17.48 22.63
C VAL A 333 -10.43 -16.77 22.23
N GLY A 334 -11.29 -16.40 23.18
CA GLY A 334 -12.51 -15.63 22.93
C GLY A 334 -12.22 -14.28 22.27
N MET A 335 -11.20 -13.55 22.75
CA MET A 335 -10.76 -12.30 22.12
C MET A 335 -10.23 -12.51 20.70
N MET A 336 -9.46 -13.58 20.46
CA MET A 336 -8.98 -13.93 19.11
C MET A 336 -10.15 -14.27 18.18
N THR A 337 -11.15 -15.03 18.66
CA THR A 337 -12.34 -15.39 17.89
C THR A 337 -13.15 -14.15 17.52
N GLY A 338 -13.43 -13.26 18.48
CA GLY A 338 -14.15 -12.01 18.21
C GLY A 338 -13.44 -11.14 17.15
N ALA A 339 -12.11 -11.11 17.17
CA ALA A 339 -11.34 -10.41 16.15
C ALA A 339 -11.47 -11.02 14.75
N MET A 340 -11.66 -12.34 14.63
CA MET A 340 -11.93 -13.01 13.36
C MET A 340 -13.38 -12.79 12.89
N GLU A 341 -14.34 -12.71 13.83
CA GLU A 341 -15.73 -12.39 13.52
C GLU A 341 -15.86 -10.98 12.91
N ASP A 342 -15.12 -10.00 13.44
CA ASP A 342 -15.06 -8.63 12.88
C ASP A 342 -14.57 -8.61 11.41
N LEU A 343 -13.79 -9.62 11.01
CA LEU A 343 -13.26 -9.76 9.66
C LEU A 343 -14.14 -10.64 8.75
N ALA A 344 -15.30 -11.11 9.20
CA ALA A 344 -16.17 -11.95 8.38
C ALA A 344 -16.55 -11.26 7.05
N TYR A 345 -16.84 -9.96 7.10
CA TYR A 345 -17.11 -9.17 5.90
C TYR A 345 -15.87 -9.05 4.99
N TYR A 346 -14.69 -8.86 5.60
CA TYR A 346 -13.41 -8.80 4.89
C TYR A 346 -13.18 -10.08 4.07
N LEU A 347 -13.47 -11.26 4.63
CA LEU A 347 -13.29 -12.54 3.95
C LEU A 347 -14.14 -12.64 2.67
N VAL A 348 -15.41 -12.23 2.73
CA VAL A 348 -16.32 -12.26 1.57
C VAL A 348 -15.85 -11.28 0.49
N LEU A 349 -15.45 -10.07 0.90
CA LEU A 349 -14.98 -9.05 -0.02
C LEU A 349 -13.63 -9.43 -0.66
N ALA A 350 -12.69 -9.97 0.13
CA ALA A 350 -11.41 -10.48 -0.35
C ALA A 350 -11.59 -11.63 -1.36
N PHE A 351 -12.60 -12.49 -1.17
CA PHE A 351 -12.93 -13.55 -2.13
C PHE A 351 -13.27 -12.98 -3.51
N ALA A 352 -14.17 -12.00 -3.57
CA ALA A 352 -14.55 -11.37 -4.85
C ALA A 352 -13.38 -10.60 -5.48
N ALA A 353 -12.61 -9.87 -4.66
CA ALA A 353 -11.44 -9.13 -5.10
C ALA A 353 -10.34 -10.03 -5.68
N ALA A 354 -10.02 -11.15 -5.00
CA ALA A 354 -9.02 -12.11 -5.45
C ALA A 354 -9.32 -12.65 -6.85
N HIS A 355 -10.58 -13.00 -7.10
CA HIS A 355 -11.02 -13.53 -8.39
C HIS A 355 -10.97 -12.48 -9.50
N PHE A 356 -11.37 -11.24 -9.20
CA PHE A 356 -11.23 -10.15 -10.16
C PHE A 356 -9.77 -9.94 -10.58
N VAL A 357 -8.85 -9.85 -9.61
CA VAL A 357 -7.42 -9.63 -9.88
C VAL A 357 -6.84 -10.79 -10.70
N ALA A 358 -7.15 -12.03 -10.32
CA ALA A 358 -6.67 -13.21 -11.03
C ALA A 358 -7.20 -13.27 -12.47
N MET A 359 -8.51 -13.09 -12.67
CA MET A 359 -9.13 -13.10 -14.00
C MET A 359 -8.62 -11.95 -14.88
N PHE A 360 -8.36 -10.78 -14.29
CA PHE A 360 -7.76 -9.67 -15.03
C PHE A 360 -6.37 -10.03 -15.54
N ALA A 361 -5.55 -10.67 -14.71
CA ALA A 361 -4.24 -11.18 -15.12
C ALA A 361 -4.35 -12.26 -16.21
N TRP A 362 -5.26 -13.23 -16.06
CA TRP A 362 -5.46 -14.31 -17.04
C TRP A 362 -5.86 -13.79 -18.42
N SER A 363 -6.66 -12.72 -18.48
CA SER A 363 -7.11 -12.13 -19.74
C SER A 363 -6.00 -11.50 -20.59
N GLY A 364 -4.83 -11.20 -20.00
CA GLY A 364 -3.72 -10.50 -20.67
C GLY A 364 -3.99 -9.00 -20.93
N LEU A 365 -5.20 -8.49 -20.64
CA LEU A 365 -5.61 -7.12 -20.94
C LEU A 365 -4.78 -6.07 -20.20
N GLY A 366 -4.42 -6.34 -18.93
CA GLY A 366 -3.56 -5.46 -18.15
C GLY A 366 -2.19 -5.26 -18.80
N LEU A 367 -1.59 -6.34 -19.31
CA LEU A 367 -0.32 -6.30 -20.04
C LEU A 367 -0.44 -5.56 -21.38
N ILE A 368 -1.48 -5.86 -22.15
CA ILE A 368 -1.67 -5.23 -23.46
C ILE A 368 -1.87 -3.72 -23.33
N LEU A 369 -2.69 -3.27 -22.36
CA LEU A 369 -2.91 -1.86 -22.09
C LEU A 369 -1.61 -1.13 -21.70
N ALA A 370 -0.79 -1.79 -20.87
CA ALA A 370 0.49 -1.27 -20.42
C ALA A 370 1.49 -1.07 -21.57
N VAL A 371 1.63 -2.05 -22.47
CA VAL A 371 2.55 -1.97 -23.62
C VAL A 371 2.11 -0.88 -24.60
N HIS A 372 0.85 -0.89 -25.04
CA HIS A 372 0.34 0.14 -25.98
C HIS A 372 0.37 1.55 -25.38
N GLY A 373 0.15 1.69 -24.07
CA GLY A 373 0.26 2.96 -23.37
C GLY A 373 1.69 3.51 -23.38
N ALA A 374 2.69 2.64 -23.21
CA ALA A 374 4.10 3.02 -23.29
C ALA A 374 4.52 3.38 -24.73
N ASP A 375 4.11 2.61 -25.73
CA ASP A 375 4.40 2.89 -27.15
C ASP A 375 3.79 4.22 -27.62
N PHE A 376 2.57 4.53 -27.16
CA PHE A 376 1.93 5.81 -27.45
C PHE A 376 2.75 7.00 -26.91
N LEU A 377 3.25 6.90 -25.69
CA LEU A 377 4.10 7.93 -25.11
C LEU A 377 5.43 8.08 -25.87
N ALA A 378 6.05 6.97 -26.28
CA ALA A 378 7.29 6.97 -27.06
C ALA A 378 7.17 7.76 -28.37
N ALA A 379 6.00 7.72 -29.02
CA ALA A 379 5.75 8.42 -30.27
C ALA A 379 5.54 9.93 -30.11
N THR A 380 5.34 10.41 -28.87
CA THR A 380 5.06 11.82 -28.59
C THR A 380 6.39 12.47 -28.24
N SER A 381 6.98 13.28 -29.14
CA SER A 381 8.27 13.98 -28.96
C SER A 381 8.21 15.10 -27.90
N LEU A 382 7.76 14.76 -26.69
CA LEU A 382 7.53 15.65 -25.57
C LEU A 382 8.86 15.98 -24.86
N PRO A 383 8.98 17.18 -24.27
CA PRO A 383 10.08 17.48 -23.37
C PRO A 383 10.01 16.59 -22.12
N ALA A 384 11.17 16.32 -21.49
CA ALA A 384 11.31 15.36 -20.39
C ALA A 384 10.30 15.57 -19.24
N TRP A 385 10.06 16.81 -18.81
CA TRP A 385 9.11 17.11 -17.73
C TRP A 385 7.66 16.76 -18.10
N ALA A 386 7.27 16.94 -19.38
CA ALA A 386 5.94 16.62 -19.87
C ALA A 386 5.78 15.10 -20.06
N LEU A 387 6.83 14.44 -20.55
CA LEU A 387 6.86 12.98 -20.68
C LEU A 387 6.73 12.31 -19.30
N LEU A 388 7.53 12.72 -18.32
CA LEU A 388 7.47 12.17 -16.95
C LEU A 388 6.13 12.47 -16.25
N THR A 389 5.54 13.64 -16.53
CA THR A 389 4.17 13.95 -16.08
C THR A 389 3.14 12.99 -16.68
N ALA A 390 3.22 12.72 -18.00
CA ALA A 390 2.33 11.77 -18.65
C ALA A 390 2.49 10.35 -18.09
N ILE A 391 3.73 9.96 -17.77
CA ILE A 391 4.05 8.68 -17.12
C ILE A 391 3.41 8.58 -15.73
N ILE A 392 3.51 9.63 -14.92
CA ILE A 392 2.84 9.68 -13.61
C ILE A 392 1.34 9.48 -13.79
N LEU A 393 0.71 10.18 -14.74
CA LEU A 393 -0.73 10.06 -14.99
C LEU A 393 -1.14 8.68 -15.48
N ILE A 394 -0.37 8.06 -16.38
CA ILE A 394 -0.63 6.69 -16.86
C ILE A 394 -0.44 5.68 -15.73
N SER A 395 0.64 5.79 -14.95
CA SER A 395 0.88 4.92 -13.78
C SER A 395 -0.27 5.02 -12.78
N SER A 396 -0.75 6.24 -12.53
CA SER A 396 -1.89 6.52 -11.64
C SER A 396 -3.21 5.94 -12.18
N LEU A 397 -3.43 6.00 -13.49
CA LEU A 397 -4.60 5.41 -14.12
C LEU A 397 -4.56 3.87 -14.05
N LEU A 398 -3.41 3.28 -14.37
CA LEU A 398 -3.20 1.83 -14.27
C LEU A 398 -3.35 1.34 -12.84
N ASN A 399 -2.96 2.15 -11.87
CA ASN A 399 -3.10 1.85 -10.46
C ASN A 399 -4.55 1.68 -10.01
N LEU A 400 -5.51 2.28 -10.72
CA LEU A 400 -6.93 2.02 -10.44
C LEU A 400 -7.31 0.56 -10.70
N PHE A 401 -6.62 -0.14 -11.61
CA PHE A 401 -6.90 -1.51 -12.00
C PHE A 401 -5.95 -2.54 -11.38
N VAL A 402 -4.68 -2.15 -11.17
CA VAL A 402 -3.63 -3.02 -10.63
C VAL A 402 -3.03 -2.35 -9.39
N GLY A 403 -3.39 -2.82 -8.21
CA GLY A 403 -2.94 -2.22 -6.94
C GLY A 403 -1.51 -2.58 -6.51
N SER A 404 -0.84 -3.52 -7.19
CA SER A 404 0.53 -3.95 -6.81
C SER A 404 1.60 -3.11 -7.50
N ALA A 405 2.42 -2.42 -6.71
CA ALA A 405 3.54 -1.61 -7.18
C ALA A 405 4.58 -2.42 -7.97
N SER A 406 4.95 -3.61 -7.49
CA SER A 406 5.95 -4.44 -8.17
C SER A 406 5.40 -5.11 -9.42
N ALA A 407 4.16 -5.61 -9.40
CA ALA A 407 3.57 -6.27 -10.57
C ALA A 407 3.39 -5.30 -11.74
N LYS A 408 2.95 -4.07 -11.45
CA LYS A 408 2.88 -3.01 -12.47
C LYS A 408 4.26 -2.65 -12.99
N TRP A 409 5.22 -2.36 -12.11
CA TRP A 409 6.54 -1.93 -12.55
C TRP A 409 7.26 -3.01 -13.36
N ALA A 410 7.18 -4.28 -12.95
CA ALA A 410 7.73 -5.41 -13.70
C ALA A 410 7.19 -5.52 -15.13
N LEU A 411 5.97 -5.04 -15.34
CA LEU A 411 5.33 -5.02 -16.65
C LEU A 411 5.74 -3.80 -17.49
N ILE A 412 5.72 -2.60 -16.90
CA ILE A 412 5.95 -1.37 -17.68
C ILE A 412 7.42 -0.96 -17.78
N ALA A 413 8.25 -1.24 -16.76
CA ALA A 413 9.66 -0.84 -16.73
C ALA A 413 10.44 -1.33 -17.95
N PRO A 414 10.28 -2.58 -18.42
CA PRO A 414 11.02 -3.08 -19.58
C PRO A 414 10.73 -2.38 -20.92
N VAL A 415 9.63 -1.62 -21.01
CA VAL A 415 9.34 -0.75 -22.15
C VAL A 415 9.75 0.69 -21.83
N MET A 416 9.32 1.18 -20.68
CA MET A 416 9.41 2.59 -20.33
C MET A 416 10.84 3.02 -19.98
N VAL A 417 11.58 2.21 -19.22
CA VAL A 417 12.94 2.55 -18.81
C VAL A 417 13.85 2.64 -20.04
N PRO A 418 13.90 1.65 -20.96
CA PRO A 418 14.78 1.78 -22.11
C PRO A 418 14.41 2.93 -23.04
N MET A 419 13.11 3.17 -23.26
CA MET A 419 12.62 4.30 -24.03
C MET A 419 13.10 5.63 -23.43
N LEU A 420 12.98 5.81 -22.11
CA LEU A 420 13.40 7.02 -21.41
C LEU A 420 14.92 7.22 -21.49
N MET A 421 15.70 6.15 -21.39
CA MET A 421 17.16 6.23 -21.54
C MET A 421 17.59 6.70 -22.94
N LEU A 422 16.91 6.26 -24.00
CA LEU A 422 17.16 6.76 -25.36
C LEU A 422 16.85 8.26 -25.51
N LEU A 423 15.97 8.79 -24.67
CA LEU A 423 15.61 10.20 -24.60
C LEU A 423 16.49 10.98 -23.59
N GLY A 424 17.55 10.36 -23.07
CA GLY A 424 18.51 10.97 -22.14
C GLY A 424 18.00 11.06 -20.70
N ILE A 425 16.95 10.33 -20.31
CA ILE A 425 16.41 10.31 -18.95
C ILE A 425 16.95 9.07 -18.21
N SER A 426 17.42 9.26 -16.98
CA SER A 426 18.01 8.19 -16.18
C SER A 426 16.99 7.10 -15.77
N PRO A 427 17.42 5.83 -15.61
CA PRO A 427 16.59 4.78 -15.02
C PRO A 427 16.08 5.13 -13.61
N GLU A 428 16.86 5.88 -12.85
CA GLU A 428 16.50 6.39 -11.54
C GLU A 428 15.35 7.40 -11.63
N MET A 429 15.35 8.29 -12.64
CA MET A 429 14.27 9.25 -12.85
C MET A 429 12.99 8.57 -13.33
N ALA A 430 13.12 7.57 -14.21
CA ALA A 430 12.01 6.74 -14.65
C ALA A 430 11.32 6.06 -13.45
N THR A 431 12.13 5.47 -12.57
CA THR A 431 11.68 4.82 -11.33
C THR A 431 11.03 5.83 -10.39
N ALA A 432 11.62 7.02 -10.21
CA ALA A 432 11.08 8.09 -9.37
C ALA A 432 9.70 8.57 -9.86
N ALA A 433 9.53 8.78 -11.17
CA ALA A 433 8.24 9.18 -11.74
C ALA A 433 7.18 8.08 -11.57
N TYR A 434 7.57 6.81 -11.76
CA TYR A 434 6.67 5.68 -11.53
C TYR A 434 6.10 5.67 -10.10
N ARG A 435 6.98 5.85 -9.10
CA ARG A 435 6.64 5.85 -7.67
C ARG A 435 5.60 6.87 -7.27
N VAL A 436 5.69 8.07 -7.85
CA VAL A 436 4.72 9.15 -7.61
C VAL A 436 3.34 8.72 -8.08
N GLY A 437 3.24 8.22 -9.31
CA GLY A 437 1.96 7.79 -9.87
C GLY A 437 1.39 6.55 -9.20
N ASP A 438 2.26 5.61 -8.81
CA ASP A 438 1.88 4.41 -8.09
C ASP A 438 1.26 4.73 -6.72
N SER A 439 1.79 5.72 -5.99
CA SER A 439 1.34 5.98 -4.62
C SER A 439 0.04 6.81 -4.57
N ALA A 440 -0.08 7.83 -5.43
CA ALA A 440 -1.09 8.87 -5.27
C ALA A 440 -2.55 8.38 -5.39
N THR A 441 -2.82 7.32 -6.15
CA THR A 441 -4.19 6.80 -6.38
C THR A 441 -4.53 5.51 -5.63
N ASN A 442 -3.60 4.97 -4.83
CA ASN A 442 -3.83 3.74 -4.05
C ASN A 442 -5.03 3.86 -3.09
N ILE A 443 -5.26 5.08 -2.59
CA ILE A 443 -6.27 5.38 -1.58
C ILE A 443 -7.69 5.58 -2.13
N ILE A 444 -7.84 5.68 -3.46
CA ILE A 444 -9.15 5.90 -4.12
C ILE A 444 -9.62 4.72 -4.96
N THR A 445 -8.81 3.67 -5.10
CA THR A 445 -9.20 2.48 -5.86
C THR A 445 -9.84 1.42 -4.95
N PRO A 446 -11.11 1.03 -5.23
CA PRO A 446 -11.73 -0.09 -4.54
C PRO A 446 -11.03 -1.43 -4.82
N LEU A 447 -10.22 -1.51 -5.88
CA LEU A 447 -9.46 -2.69 -6.27
C LEU A 447 -8.16 -2.84 -5.47
N MET A 448 -7.78 -1.82 -4.69
CA MET A 448 -6.65 -1.90 -3.79
C MET A 448 -6.94 -2.91 -2.68
N VAL A 449 -5.95 -3.75 -2.40
CA VAL A 449 -6.21 -4.98 -1.67
C VAL A 449 -6.56 -4.75 -0.18
N TYR A 450 -6.09 -3.64 0.39
CA TYR A 450 -6.43 -3.24 1.76
C TYR A 450 -7.68 -2.37 1.84
N PHE A 451 -8.25 -1.89 0.72
CA PHE A 451 -9.44 -1.04 0.72
C PHE A 451 -10.62 -1.65 1.51
N PRO A 452 -10.93 -2.96 1.36
CA PRO A 452 -11.89 -3.67 2.21
C PRO A 452 -11.64 -3.54 3.71
N LEU A 453 -10.38 -3.69 4.12
CA LEU A 453 -9.97 -3.63 5.51
C LEU A 453 -10.19 -2.22 6.08
N ILE A 454 -9.84 -1.19 5.31
CA ILE A 454 -10.02 0.21 5.74
C ILE A 454 -11.50 0.53 5.88
N LEU A 455 -12.34 0.04 4.97
CA LEU A 455 -13.78 0.21 5.06
C LEU A 455 -14.33 -0.37 6.38
N ILE A 456 -13.89 -1.56 6.77
CA ILE A 456 -14.30 -2.18 8.05
C ILE A 456 -13.82 -1.35 9.23
N PHE A 457 -12.58 -0.85 9.21
CA PHE A 457 -12.11 0.04 10.27
C PHE A 457 -12.96 1.30 10.39
N CYS A 458 -13.41 1.90 9.29
CA CYS A 458 -14.36 3.01 9.34
C CYS A 458 -15.74 2.56 9.86
N GLN A 459 -16.24 1.41 9.41
CA GLN A 459 -17.55 0.87 9.81
C GLN A 459 -17.65 0.57 11.30
N ARG A 460 -16.53 0.27 11.95
CA ARG A 460 -16.46 0.13 13.41
C ARG A 460 -16.85 1.42 14.15
N TRP A 461 -16.46 2.58 13.60
CA TRP A 461 -16.79 3.89 14.17
C TRP A 461 -18.09 4.49 13.65
N GLN A 462 -18.49 4.12 12.43
CA GLN A 462 -19.72 4.55 11.79
C GLN A 462 -20.28 3.43 10.91
N SER A 463 -21.25 2.68 11.43
CA SER A 463 -21.83 1.49 10.76
C SER A 463 -22.39 1.76 9.35
N SER A 464 -22.86 2.99 9.09
CA SER A 464 -23.37 3.42 7.78
C SER A 464 -22.29 3.81 6.77
N PHE A 465 -21.01 3.76 7.14
CA PHE A 465 -19.91 4.20 6.29
C PHE A 465 -19.70 3.22 5.13
N GLY A 466 -19.96 3.71 3.92
CA GLY A 466 -19.87 2.93 2.67
C GLY A 466 -18.64 3.24 1.84
N ILE A 467 -18.47 2.52 0.72
CA ILE A 467 -17.39 2.75 -0.25
C ILE A 467 -17.41 4.19 -0.76
N GLY A 468 -18.59 4.74 -1.03
CA GLY A 468 -18.75 6.10 -1.53
C GLY A 468 -18.22 7.12 -0.53
N SER A 469 -18.53 6.93 0.76
CA SER A 469 -18.00 7.77 1.85
C SER A 469 -16.48 7.63 1.98
N LEU A 470 -15.93 6.40 1.92
CA LEU A 470 -14.49 6.18 1.95
C LEU A 470 -13.79 6.87 0.77
N THR A 471 -14.26 6.62 -0.45
CA THR A 471 -13.70 7.19 -1.68
C THR A 471 -13.81 8.72 -1.67
N ALA A 472 -14.95 9.28 -1.26
CA ALA A 472 -15.14 10.73 -1.19
C ALA A 472 -14.33 11.40 -0.07
N THR A 473 -13.92 10.64 0.95
CA THR A 473 -12.99 11.08 2.00
C THR A 473 -11.55 11.03 1.51
N MET A 474 -11.19 10.01 0.71
CA MET A 474 -9.83 9.84 0.19
C MET A 474 -9.51 10.67 -1.05
N LEU A 475 -10.51 11.06 -1.83
CA LEU A 475 -10.30 11.79 -3.08
C LEU A 475 -9.50 13.10 -2.92
N PRO A 476 -9.76 13.96 -1.91
CA PRO A 476 -8.94 15.15 -1.68
C PRO A 476 -7.46 14.81 -1.43
N TYR A 477 -7.17 13.78 -0.63
CA TYR A 477 -5.80 13.32 -0.38
C TYR A 477 -5.13 12.88 -1.68
N SER A 478 -5.81 12.06 -2.48
CA SER A 478 -5.26 11.55 -3.75
C SER A 478 -4.92 12.69 -4.70
N ILE A 479 -5.80 13.69 -4.84
CA ILE A 479 -5.55 14.87 -5.68
C ILE A 479 -4.38 15.70 -5.11
N GLY A 480 -4.34 15.93 -3.81
CA GLY A 480 -3.27 16.69 -3.17
C GLY A 480 -1.90 16.04 -3.35
N LEU A 481 -1.82 14.73 -3.14
CA LEU A 481 -0.60 13.94 -3.34
C LEU A 481 -0.19 13.89 -4.81
N MET A 482 -1.15 13.77 -5.73
CA MET A 482 -0.89 13.82 -7.17
C MET A 482 -0.29 15.16 -7.58
N VAL A 483 -0.91 16.27 -7.16
CA VAL A 483 -0.44 17.63 -7.49
C VAL A 483 0.92 17.88 -6.89
N ALA A 484 1.13 17.54 -5.62
CA ALA A 484 2.42 17.69 -4.96
C ALA A 484 3.51 16.85 -5.64
N GLY A 485 3.21 15.60 -5.97
CA GLY A 485 4.11 14.70 -6.68
C GLY A 485 4.47 15.20 -8.08
N LEU A 486 3.48 15.67 -8.86
CA LEU A 486 3.71 16.27 -10.18
C LEU A 486 4.61 17.50 -10.11
N LEU A 487 4.32 18.42 -9.18
CA LEU A 487 5.14 19.62 -8.97
C LEU A 487 6.56 19.26 -8.54
N MET A 488 6.71 18.26 -7.66
CA MET A 488 8.01 17.77 -7.21
C MET A 488 8.81 17.16 -8.37
N THR A 489 8.19 16.29 -9.18
CA THR A 489 8.83 15.71 -10.37
C THR A 489 9.24 16.77 -11.38
N ILE A 490 8.37 17.72 -11.70
CA ILE A 490 8.70 18.83 -12.62
C ILE A 490 9.84 19.67 -12.05
N GLY A 491 9.81 19.98 -10.75
CA GLY A 491 10.86 20.72 -10.07
C GLY A 491 12.21 20.02 -10.15
N TRP A 492 12.26 18.71 -9.90
CA TRP A 492 13.48 17.91 -10.02
C TRP A 492 14.06 17.94 -11.43
N VAL A 493 13.19 17.84 -12.45
CA VAL A 493 13.62 17.83 -13.86
C VAL A 493 14.12 19.20 -14.31
N VAL A 494 13.42 20.28 -13.95
CA VAL A 494 13.76 21.65 -14.38
C VAL A 494 15.02 22.16 -13.69
N LEU A 495 15.22 21.79 -12.42
CA LEU A 495 16.38 22.19 -11.63
C LEU A 495 17.55 21.21 -11.71
N ASP A 496 17.39 20.09 -12.45
CA ASP A 496 18.34 18.99 -12.58
C ASP A 496 18.91 18.54 -11.22
N LEU A 497 18.00 18.32 -10.26
CA LEU A 497 18.39 17.94 -8.89
C LEU A 497 18.78 16.46 -8.84
N PRO A 498 19.82 16.10 -8.08
CA PRO A 498 20.17 14.70 -7.90
C PRO A 498 19.01 13.94 -7.21
N LEU A 499 18.73 12.74 -7.70
CA LEU A 499 17.72 11.84 -7.16
C LEU A 499 18.24 11.06 -5.95
N GLY A 500 19.55 10.85 -5.91
CA GLY A 500 20.28 10.15 -4.87
C GLY A 500 21.78 10.27 -5.08
N PRO A 501 22.60 9.65 -4.22
CA PRO A 501 24.05 9.68 -4.35
C PRO A 501 24.49 9.11 -5.71
N GLY A 502 25.08 9.94 -6.57
CA GLY A 502 25.54 9.52 -7.90
C GLY A 502 24.43 9.29 -8.93
N ALA A 503 23.19 9.72 -8.67
CA ALA A 503 22.05 9.57 -9.58
C ALA A 503 21.49 10.93 -10.00
N GLY A 504 21.63 11.28 -11.28
CA GLY A 504 21.07 12.48 -11.89
C GLY A 504 19.72 12.25 -12.57
N VAL A 505 19.05 13.32 -13.00
CA VAL A 505 17.82 13.24 -13.81
C VAL A 505 18.15 12.79 -15.23
N PHE A 506 19.20 13.37 -15.80
CA PHE A 506 19.63 13.11 -17.17
C PHE A 506 20.85 12.20 -17.22
N ILE A 507 20.95 11.43 -18.31
CA ILE A 507 22.12 10.62 -18.67
C ILE A 507 22.51 10.93 -20.11
N ASP A 508 23.78 10.66 -20.44
CA ASP A 508 24.19 10.62 -21.84
C ASP A 508 23.44 9.46 -22.52
N ALA A 509 22.68 9.80 -23.57
CA ALA A 509 21.86 8.80 -24.28
C ALA A 509 22.75 7.67 -24.82
N PRO A 510 22.47 6.39 -24.50
CA PRO A 510 23.27 5.27 -24.99
C PRO A 510 23.22 5.23 -26.52
N GLY A 511 24.37 5.47 -27.17
CA GLY A 511 24.51 5.51 -28.63
C GLY A 511 24.46 6.91 -29.27
N GLY A 512 24.37 7.98 -28.48
CA GLY A 512 24.54 9.35 -28.96
C GLY A 512 25.99 9.66 -29.30
N SER A 513 26.37 9.54 -30.58
CA SER A 513 27.55 10.22 -31.08
C SER A 513 27.39 11.72 -30.84
N LEU A 514 28.35 12.31 -30.11
CA LEU A 514 28.61 13.75 -30.10
C LEU A 514 28.46 14.30 -31.53
N ALA A 515 27.40 15.06 -31.80
CA ALA A 515 27.43 16.01 -32.90
C ALA A 515 28.12 17.26 -32.34
N PRO A 516 29.33 17.62 -32.81
CA PRO A 516 29.97 18.86 -32.41
C PRO A 516 29.29 20.02 -33.15
N GLY A 517 28.88 21.06 -32.43
CA GLY A 517 28.38 22.31 -33.01
C GLY A 517 27.47 23.09 -32.08
#